data_AF-A0A0C3DFJ7-F1
#
_entry.id   AF-A0A0C3DFJ7-F1
#
_cell.length_a   1.000
_cell.length_b   1.000
_cell.length_c   1.000
_cell.angle_alpha   90.00
_cell.angle_beta   90.00
_cell.angle_gamma   90.00
#
_symmetry.space_group_name_H-M   'P 1'
#
loop_
_entity.id
_entity.type
_entity.pdbx_description
1 polymer ?
#
loop_
_entity_poly.entity_id
_entity_poly.type
_entity_poly.pdbx_seq_one_letter_code
_entity_poly.pdbx_strand_id
1 'polypeptide(L)'
;RAEIVHWVSKSQQPFEIVGDRRFLSLMKMAGRPGYHLPHPRTVARDVRQVFSRTKQWIAEMLQKYDRKLSFTTDVWTVPNH
;
A
#
# COMPACT_ATOMS: atom_id res chain seq x y z
N ARG A 1 9.09 -2.18 9.47
CA ARG A 1 7.83 -2.79 8.96
C ARG A 1 6.84 -1.72 8.48
N ALA A 2 6.45 -0.77 9.34
CA ALA A 2 5.55 0.33 8.96
C ALA A 2 6.04 1.17 7.76
N GLU A 3 7.36 1.42 7.67
CA GLU A 3 7.97 2.16 6.54
C GLU A 3 7.75 1.49 5.18
N ILE A 4 7.86 0.16 5.11
CA ILE A 4 7.66 -0.58 3.85
C ILE A 4 6.19 -0.54 3.44
N VAL A 5 5.28 -0.71 4.40
CA VAL A 5 3.84 -0.58 4.17
C VAL A 5 3.50 0.82 3.67
N HIS A 6 4.07 1.85 4.29
CA HIS A 6 3.90 3.24 3.86
C HIS A 6 4.44 3.49 2.45
N TRP A 7 5.68 3.06 2.18
CA TRP A 7 6.32 3.22 0.87
C TRP A 7 5.56 2.50 -0.25
N VAL A 8 5.23 1.21 -0.05
CA VAL A 8 4.48 0.41 -1.02
C VAL A 8 3.13 1.05 -1.33
N SER A 9 2.43 1.56 -0.31
CA SER A 9 1.13 2.23 -0.49
C SER A 9 1.28 3.58 -1.19
N LYS A 10 2.27 4.39 -0.81
CA LYS A 10 2.47 5.75 -1.32
C LYS A 10 2.98 5.78 -2.76
N SER A 11 3.86 4.85 -3.11
CA SER A 11 4.49 4.75 -4.43
C SER A 11 3.81 3.72 -5.35
N GLN A 12 2.66 3.18 -4.93
CA GLN A 12 1.87 2.17 -5.67
C GLN A 12 2.71 1.01 -6.18
N GLN A 13 3.65 0.54 -5.35
CA GLN A 13 4.56 -0.54 -5.74
C GLN A 13 3.87 -1.90 -5.66
N PRO A 14 4.26 -2.88 -6.50
CA PRO A 14 3.85 -4.27 -6.32
C PRO A 14 4.30 -4.80 -4.96
N PHE A 15 3.54 -5.70 -4.34
CA PHE A 15 3.93 -6.29 -3.05
C PHE A 15 5.19 -7.18 -3.19
N GLU A 16 5.36 -7.76 -4.37
CA GLU A 16 6.44 -8.66 -4.76
C GLU A 16 7.80 -7.97 -4.74
N ILE A 17 7.86 -6.64 -4.84
CA ILE A 17 9.12 -5.88 -4.83
C ILE A 17 9.96 -6.14 -3.57
N VAL A 18 9.30 -6.44 -2.45
CA VAL A 18 9.96 -6.72 -1.17
C VAL A 18 10.68 -8.07 -1.17
N GLY A 19 10.26 -8.98 -2.05
CA GLY A 19 10.91 -10.28 -2.28
C GLY A 19 11.94 -10.24 -3.42
N ASP A 20 12.10 -9.12 -4.12
CA ASP A 20 13.05 -9.03 -5.24
C ASP A 20 14.51 -9.14 -4.76
N ARG A 21 15.31 -9.89 -5.51
CA ARG A 21 16.72 -10.16 -5.15
C ARG A 21 17.57 -8.90 -5.17
N ARG A 22 17.37 -7.99 -6.13
CA ARG A 22 18.14 -6.75 -6.23
C ARG A 22 17.74 -5.79 -5.12
N PHE A 23 16.44 -5.67 -4.83
CA PHE A 23 15.95 -4.92 -3.68
C PHE A 23 16.51 -5.44 -2.36
N LEU A 24 16.50 -6.76 -2.15
CA LEU A 24 17.10 -7.40 -0.97
C LEU A 24 18.60 -7.12 -0.85
N SER A 25 19.33 -7.17 -1.96
CA SER A 25 20.76 -6.82 -2.00
C SER A 25 21.00 -5.38 -1.60
N LEU A 26 20.22 -4.44 -2.15
CA LEU A 26 20.30 -3.01 -1.81
C LEU A 26 20.00 -2.77 -0.33
N MET A 27 18.96 -3.39 0.23
CA MET A 27 18.60 -3.23 1.64
C MET A 27 19.63 -3.84 2.59
N LYS A 28 20.29 -4.93 2.20
CA LYS A 28 21.40 -5.51 2.96
C LYS A 28 22.64 -4.61 2.91
N MET A 29 22.97 -4.06 1.74
CA MET A 29 24.10 -3.15 1.57
C MET A 29 23.88 -1.79 2.25
N ALA A 30 22.64 -1.30 2.30
CA ALA A 30 22.26 -0.02 2.89
C ALA A 30 22.27 0.01 4.44
N GLY A 31 22.89 -0.98 5.10
CA GLY A 31 23.42 -0.78 6.44
C GLY A 31 22.54 -1.20 7.62
N ARG A 32 21.65 -2.19 7.47
CA ARG A 32 21.07 -2.87 8.64
C ARG A 32 21.36 -4.37 8.65
N PRO A 33 22.58 -4.78 9.02
CA PRO A 33 22.85 -6.17 9.38
C PRO A 33 21.91 -6.56 10.53
N GLY A 34 20.89 -7.38 10.24
CA GLY A 34 19.86 -7.81 11.19
C GLY A 34 18.42 -7.35 10.89
N TYR A 35 18.20 -6.48 9.89
CA TYR A 35 16.84 -6.09 9.53
C TYR A 35 16.16 -7.14 8.64
N HIS A 36 15.23 -7.90 9.22
CA HIS A 36 14.42 -8.87 8.49
C HIS A 36 13.30 -8.17 7.72
N LEU A 37 13.39 -8.23 6.39
CA LEU A 37 12.32 -7.77 5.51
C LEU A 37 11.09 -8.68 5.65
N PRO A 38 9.88 -8.11 5.74
CA PRO A 38 8.66 -8.88 5.78
C PRO A 38 8.44 -9.58 4.42
N HIS A 39 7.84 -10.76 4.45
CA HIS A 39 7.41 -11.45 3.24
C HIS A 39 6.36 -10.61 2.47
N PRO A 40 6.30 -10.63 1.12
CA PRO A 40 5.29 -9.90 0.33
C PRO A 40 3.85 -10.09 0.83
N ARG A 41 3.47 -11.32 1.20
CA ARG A 41 2.14 -11.61 1.79
C ARG A 41 1.88 -10.85 3.10
N THR A 42 2.90 -10.69 3.93
CA THR A 42 2.81 -9.90 5.18
C THR A 42 2.57 -8.43 4.86
N VAL A 43 3.29 -7.88 3.88
CA VAL A 43 3.09 -6.51 3.41
C VAL A 43 1.69 -6.32 2.86
N ALA A 44 1.21 -7.24 2.01
CA ALA A 44 -0.13 -7.18 1.45
C ALA A 44 -1.22 -7.20 2.55
N ARG A 45 -1.06 -8.05 3.57
CA ARG A 45 -1.99 -8.09 4.72
C ARG A 45 -1.97 -6.79 5.49
N ASP A 46 -0.79 -6.28 5.81
CA ASP A 46 -0.63 -5.07 6.62
C ASP A 46 -1.16 -3.83 5.86
N VAL A 47 -0.93 -3.75 4.54
CA VAL A 47 -1.51 -2.72 3.66
C VAL A 47 -3.04 -2.79 3.66
N ARG A 48 -3.63 -3.98 3.53
CA ARG A 48 -5.10 -4.15 3.60
C ARG A 48 -5.68 -3.72 4.94
N GLN A 49 -4.96 -3.97 6.04
CA GLN A 49 -5.37 -3.55 7.38
C GLN A 49 -5.35 -2.01 7.52
N VAL A 50 -4.29 -1.37 7.03
CA VAL A 50 -4.21 0.11 6.99
C VAL A 50 -5.32 0.68 6.12
N PHE A 51 -5.53 0.13 4.92
CA PHE A 51 -6.61 0.55 4.02
C PHE A 51 -7.98 0.45 4.69
N SER A 52 -8.28 -0.65 5.39
CA SER A 52 -9.57 -0.84 6.06
C SER A 52 -9.82 0.24 7.12
N ARG A 53 -8.79 0.58 7.92
CA ARG A 53 -8.87 1.64 8.93
C ARG A 53 -9.02 3.02 8.29
N THR A 54 -8.23 3.32 7.27
CA THR A 54 -8.30 4.59 6.55
C THR A 54 -9.64 4.76 5.84
N LYS A 55 -10.18 3.70 5.23
CA LYS A 55 -11.50 3.70 4.60
C LYS A 55 -12.60 4.03 5.60
N GLN A 56 -12.58 3.42 6.79
CA GLN A 56 -13.54 3.72 7.85
C GLN A 56 -13.45 5.19 8.28
N TRP A 57 -12.24 5.69 8.53
CA TRP A 57 -12.02 7.09 8.91
C TRP A 57 -12.50 8.08 7.83
N ILE A 58 -12.19 7.81 6.56
CA ILE A 58 -12.68 8.63 5.43
C ILE A 58 -14.21 8.56 5.34
N ALA A 59 -14.83 7.40 5.53
CA ALA A 59 -16.28 7.25 5.51
C ALA A 59 -16.95 8.10 6.59
N GLU A 60 -16.43 8.08 7.82
CA GLU A 60 -16.91 8.93 8.91
C GLU A 60 -16.74 10.42 8.59
N MET A 61 -15.61 10.82 7.99
CA MET A 61 -15.35 12.19 7.59
C MET A 61 -16.31 12.66 6.49
N LEU A 62 -16.58 11.81 5.48
CA LEU A 62 -17.50 12.12 4.38
C LEU A 62 -18.96 12.14 4.84
N GLN A 63 -19.36 11.27 5.77
CA GLN A 63 -20.73 11.26 6.31
C GLN A 63 -21.03 12.47 7.19
N LYS A 64 -20.01 13.00 7.90
CA LYS A 64 -20.13 14.23 8.71
C LYS A 64 -20.01 15.51 7.89
N TYR A 65 -19.70 15.41 6.60
CA TYR A 65 -19.49 16.57 5.76
C TYR A 65 -20.82 17.22 5.40
N ASP A 66 -21.08 18.40 5.94
CA ASP A 66 -22.37 19.13 5.84
C ASP A 66 -22.58 19.82 4.48
N ARG A 67 -21.59 19.77 3.58
CA ARG A 67 -21.65 20.43 2.27
C ARG A 67 -21.84 19.42 1.15
N LYS A 68 -21.97 19.95 -0.08
CA LYS A 68 -22.12 19.14 -1.28
C LYS A 68 -20.85 18.33 -1.57
N LEU A 69 -21.02 17.04 -1.86
CA LEU A 69 -19.97 16.13 -2.31
C LEU A 69 -20.17 15.86 -3.80
N SER A 70 -19.16 16.11 -4.63
CA SER A 70 -19.13 15.64 -6.02
C SER A 70 -18.47 14.27 -6.09
N PHE A 71 -18.97 13.40 -6.96
CA PHE A 71 -18.31 12.15 -7.30
C PHE A 71 -18.17 12.03 -8.81
N THR A 72 -17.04 11.49 -9.26
CA THR A 72 -16.77 11.20 -10.67
C THR A 72 -16.53 9.70 -10.78
N THR A 73 -17.11 9.08 -11.80
CA THR A 73 -16.90 7.66 -12.10
C THR A 73 -16.12 7.58 -13.40
N ASP A 74 -14.96 6.93 -13.34
CA ASP A 74 -14.17 6.59 -14.52
C ASP A 74 -14.46 5.14 -14.91
N VAL A 75 -14.77 4.90 -16.19
CA VAL A 75 -15.16 3.59 -16.72
C VAL A 75 -14.44 3.36 -18.05
N TRP A 76 -13.67 2.28 -18.13
CA TRP A 76 -13.02 1.83 -19.35
C TRP A 76 -13.16 0.31 -19.50
N THR A 77 -13.01 -0.19 -20.73
CA THR A 77 -12.92 -1.63 -21.02
C THR A 77 -11.51 -1.96 -21.45
N VAL A 78 -11.00 -3.12 -21.02
CA VAL A 78 -9.71 -3.67 -21.45
C VAL A 78 -9.98 -5.06 -22.00
N PRO A 79 -9.46 -5.44 -23.17
CA PRO A 79 -9.55 -6.81 -23.64
C PRO A 79 -8.82 -7.75 -22.66
N ASN A 80 -9.51 -8.78 -22.18
CA ASN A 80 -8.84 -9.90 -21.50
C ASN A 80 -8.03 -10.66 -22.57
N HIS A 81 -6.71 -10.69 -22.42
CA HIS A 81 -5.80 -11.54 -23.19
C HIS A 81 -5.59 -12.87 -22.48
#